data_AF-A0A119A8U1-F1
#
_entry.id   AF-A0A119A8U1-F1
#
_cell.length_a   1.000
_cell.length_b   1.000
_cell.length_c   1.000
_cell.angle_alpha   90.00
_cell.angle_beta   90.00
_cell.angle_gamma   90.00
#
_symmetry.space_group_name_H-M   'P 1'
#
loop_
_entity.id
_entity.type
_entity.pdbx_description
1 polymer ?
#
loop_
_entity_poly.entity_id
_entity_poly.type
_entity_poly.pdbx_seq_one_letter_code
_entity_poly.pdbx_strand_id
1 'polypeptide(L)'
;MSKINANPKLKNFVYSRLELHWSPKQISDALKQFYPFDSTMQISHESIYYHIYIQPKKEVEKILISQLKQKRKYRGNTRRGADKRTTIKDPIRIDERPAEVLNREIPGH
;
A
#
# COMPACT_ATOMS: atom_id res chain seq x y z
N MET A 1 -2.10 -3.89 -31.57
CA MET A 1 -0.74 -4.12 -31.02
C MET A 1 -0.48 -3.10 -29.93
N SER A 2 -0.10 -3.50 -28.71
CA SER A 2 0.21 -2.54 -27.62
C SER A 2 1.47 -1.73 -27.96
N LYS A 3 1.51 -0.43 -27.64
CA LYS A 3 2.67 0.47 -27.86
C LYS A 3 3.97 -0.11 -27.27
N ILE A 4 3.85 -0.82 -26.14
CA ILE A 4 4.97 -1.50 -25.48
C ILE A 4 5.57 -2.60 -26.36
N ASN A 5 4.76 -3.32 -27.14
CA ASN A 5 5.27 -4.38 -28.02
C ASN A 5 5.85 -3.82 -29.33
N ALA A 6 5.38 -2.65 -29.78
CA ALA A 6 5.84 -2.01 -31.00
C ALA A 6 7.19 -1.28 -30.84
N ASN A 7 7.54 -0.86 -29.62
CA ASN A 7 8.79 -0.14 -29.34
C ASN A 7 9.68 -0.95 -28.38
N PRO A 8 10.75 -1.62 -28.87
CA PRO A 8 11.66 -2.42 -28.06
C PRO A 8 12.35 -1.62 -26.95
N LYS A 9 12.70 -0.35 -27.20
CA LYS A 9 13.36 0.51 -26.21
C LYS A 9 12.42 0.83 -25.05
N LEU A 10 11.16 1.18 -25.36
CA LEU A 10 10.13 1.40 -24.35
C LEU A 10 9.84 0.12 -23.57
N LYS A 11 9.76 -1.03 -24.26
CA LYS A 11 9.58 -2.34 -23.64
C LYS A 11 10.67 -2.60 -22.60
N ASN A 12 11.93 -2.53 -23.00
CA ASN A 12 13.05 -2.82 -22.12
C ASN A 12 13.07 -1.88 -20.89
N PHE A 13 12.72 -0.61 -21.08
CA PHE A 13 12.59 0.31 -19.95
C PHE A 13 11.46 -0.10 -18.99
N VAL A 14 10.27 -0.42 -19.49
CA VAL A 14 9.14 -0.83 -18.64
C VAL A 14 9.48 -2.10 -17.86
N TYR A 15 9.99 -3.14 -18.52
CA TYR A 15 10.31 -4.42 -17.89
C TYR A 15 11.44 -4.28 -16.85
N SER A 16 12.52 -3.57 -17.16
CA SER A 16 13.62 -3.34 -16.20
C SER A 16 13.16 -2.58 -14.95
N ARG A 17 12.19 -1.66 -15.07
CA ARG A 17 11.62 -0.97 -13.90
C ARG A 17 10.62 -1.84 -13.12
N LEU A 18 9.86 -2.70 -13.80
CA LEU A 18 9.01 -3.67 -13.12
C LEU A 18 9.84 -4.67 -12.29
N GLU A 19 10.97 -5.15 -12.79
CA GLU A 19 11.90 -5.99 -12.02
C GLU A 19 12.41 -5.31 -10.74
N LEU A 20 12.57 -3.99 -10.77
CA LEU A 20 12.92 -3.17 -9.60
C LEU A 20 11.71 -2.87 -8.69
N HIS A 21 10.58 -3.49 -8.94
CA HIS A 21 9.33 -3.30 -8.21
C HIS A 21 8.82 -1.86 -8.23
N TRP A 22 8.90 -1.20 -9.37
CA TRP A 22 8.30 0.11 -9.57
C TRP A 22 6.80 -0.02 -9.87
N SER A 23 6.01 0.95 -9.41
CA SER A 23 4.61 1.04 -9.83
C SER A 23 4.48 1.60 -11.25
N PRO A 24 3.44 1.23 -12.02
CA PRO A 24 3.21 1.75 -13.37
C PRO A 24 3.17 3.28 -13.44
N LYS A 25 2.68 3.95 -12.39
CA LYS A 25 2.73 5.42 -12.27
C LYS A 25 4.16 5.94 -12.21
N GLN A 26 5.01 5.36 -11.36
CA GLN A 26 6.43 5.73 -11.29
C GLN A 26 7.16 5.52 -12.61
N ILE A 27 6.84 4.44 -13.34
CA ILE A 27 7.42 4.17 -14.66
C ILE A 27 7.00 5.26 -15.67
N SER A 28 5.71 5.59 -15.72
CA SER A 28 5.19 6.65 -16.60
C SER A 28 5.81 8.02 -16.29
N ASP A 29 5.93 8.37 -15.01
CA ASP A 29 6.52 9.64 -14.59
C ASP A 29 8.03 9.69 -14.90
N ALA A 30 8.74 8.59 -14.69
CA ALA A 30 10.16 8.51 -15.02
C ALA A 30 10.43 8.57 -16.52
N LEU A 31 9.56 7.98 -17.35
CA LEU A 31 9.67 8.12 -18.81
C LEU A 31 9.57 9.60 -19.23
N LYS A 32 8.68 10.38 -18.62
CA LYS A 32 8.59 11.82 -18.89
C LYS A 32 9.83 12.59 -18.45
N GLN A 33 10.46 12.19 -17.35
CA GLN A 33 11.68 12.84 -16.85
C GLN A 33 12.92 12.50 -17.67
N PHE A 34 13.13 11.23 -18.01
CA PHE A 34 14.31 10.78 -18.75
C PHE A 34 14.20 11.01 -20.27
N TYR A 35 12.98 11.05 -20.81
CA TYR A 35 12.72 11.20 -22.24
C TYR A 35 11.68 12.30 -22.53
N PRO A 36 11.93 13.56 -22.13
CA PRO A 36 10.93 14.63 -22.23
C PRO A 36 10.54 14.95 -23.69
N PHE A 37 11.48 14.82 -24.64
CA PHE A 37 11.28 15.18 -26.05
C PHE A 37 10.98 14.00 -26.97
N ASP A 38 10.99 12.76 -26.46
CA ASP A 38 10.77 11.55 -27.26
C ASP A 38 9.34 11.02 -27.06
N SER A 39 8.45 11.35 -27.98
CA SER A 39 7.03 10.92 -27.95
C SER A 39 6.86 9.41 -28.06
N THR A 40 7.84 8.70 -28.62
CA THR A 40 7.82 7.23 -28.73
C THR A 40 8.00 6.55 -27.37
N MET A 41 8.66 7.26 -26.43
CA MET A 41 8.91 6.81 -25.06
C MET A 41 7.81 7.23 -24.07
N GLN A 42 6.80 8.00 -24.51
CA GLN A 42 5.69 8.39 -23.64
C GLN A 42 4.58 7.33 -23.62
N ILE A 43 4.14 6.93 -22.43
CA ILE A 43 3.00 6.02 -22.23
C ILE A 43 2.28 6.32 -20.91
N SER A 44 0.95 6.17 -20.89
CA SER A 44 0.17 6.32 -19.66
C SER A 44 0.36 5.11 -18.74
N HIS A 45 0.26 5.33 -17.43
CA HIS A 45 0.32 4.26 -16.45
C HIS A 45 -0.84 3.26 -16.59
N GLU A 46 -2.00 3.70 -17.05
CA GLU A 46 -3.13 2.82 -17.41
C GLU A 46 -2.80 1.89 -18.57
N SER A 47 -2.09 2.37 -19.59
CA SER A 47 -1.65 1.53 -20.72
C SER A 47 -0.63 0.47 -20.27
N ILE A 48 0.22 0.81 -19.30
CA ILE A 48 1.13 -0.16 -18.66
C ILE A 48 0.32 -1.21 -17.88
N TYR A 49 -0.68 -0.79 -17.09
CA TYR A 49 -1.57 -1.73 -16.40
C TYR A 49 -2.30 -2.65 -17.39
N TYR A 50 -2.89 -2.09 -18.44
CA TYR A 50 -3.58 -2.86 -19.46
C TYR A 50 -2.67 -3.90 -20.11
N HIS A 51 -1.43 -3.52 -20.44
CA HIS A 51 -0.43 -4.46 -20.97
C HIS A 51 -0.09 -5.58 -19.99
N ILE A 52 0.04 -5.30 -18.69
CA ILE A 52 0.31 -6.32 -17.68
C ILE A 52 -0.84 -7.33 -17.58
N TYR A 53 -2.09 -6.85 -17.55
CA TYR A 53 -3.25 -7.72 -17.32
C TYR A 53 -3.75 -8.47 -18.56
N ILE A 54 -3.51 -7.95 -19.77
CA ILE A 54 -4.05 -8.56 -20.99
C ILE A 54 -3.11 -9.56 -21.68
N GLN A 55 -2.25 -10.21 -20.90
CA GLN A 55 -1.28 -11.15 -21.46
C GLN A 55 -1.96 -12.45 -21.95
N PRO A 56 -1.57 -12.99 -23.11
CA PRO A 56 -2.16 -14.22 -23.64
C PRO A 56 -1.82 -15.44 -22.78
N LYS A 57 -0.69 -15.41 -22.07
CA LYS A 57 -0.25 -16.46 -21.15
C LYS A 57 -0.41 -16.00 -19.70
N LYS A 58 -1.27 -16.69 -18.95
CA LYS A 58 -1.52 -16.39 -17.52
C LYS A 58 -0.28 -16.50 -16.64
N GLU A 59 0.69 -17.33 -17.00
CA GLU A 59 1.96 -17.43 -16.27
C GLU A 59 2.76 -16.12 -16.36
N VAL A 60 2.81 -15.51 -17.54
CA VAL A 60 3.49 -14.23 -17.77
C VAL A 60 2.78 -13.12 -17.01
N GLU A 61 1.44 -13.10 -17.04
CA GLU A 61 0.63 -12.18 -16.26
C GLU A 61 0.98 -12.26 -14.77
N LYS A 62 1.01 -13.46 -14.20
CA LYS A 62 1.36 -13.69 -12.79
C LYS A 62 2.76 -13.19 -12.43
N ILE A 63 3.74 -13.40 -13.31
CA ILE A 63 5.12 -12.92 -13.12
C ILE A 63 5.15 -11.38 -13.13
N LEU A 64 4.48 -10.74 -14.08
CA LEU A 64 4.43 -9.28 -14.14
C LEU A 64 3.69 -8.67 -12.93
N ILE A 65 2.62 -9.32 -12.48
CA ILE A 65 1.88 -8.89 -11.29
C ILE A 65 2.72 -9.08 -10.01
N SER A 66 3.52 -10.15 -9.90
CA SER A 66 4.38 -10.36 -8.73
C SER A 66 5.49 -9.29 -8.63
N GLN A 67 5.96 -8.80 -9.77
CA GLN A 67 6.93 -7.71 -9.88
C GLN A 67 6.32 -6.33 -9.55
N LEU A 68 5.01 -6.15 -9.53
CA LEU A 68 4.42 -4.86 -9.17
C LEU A 68 4.74 -4.48 -7.72
N LYS A 69 4.90 -3.18 -7.47
CA LYS A 69 5.03 -2.63 -6.12
C LYS A 69 3.78 -2.91 -5.28
N GLN A 70 3.73 -4.04 -4.59
CA GLN A 70 2.64 -4.37 -3.69
C GLN A 70 2.83 -3.57 -2.39
N LYS A 71 2.12 -2.44 -2.24
CA LYS A 71 2.01 -1.71 -0.96
C LYS A 71 1.16 -2.52 0.04
N ARG A 72 1.55 -3.73 0.40
CA ARG A 72 0.91 -4.42 1.53
C ARG A 72 1.74 -4.22 2.79
N LYS A 73 1.40 -3.17 3.55
CA LYS A 73 1.63 -3.24 5.01
C LYS A 73 0.73 -4.36 5.50
N TYR A 74 1.27 -5.56 5.67
CA TYR A 74 0.60 -6.61 6.41
C TYR A 74 0.47 -6.10 7.85
N ARG A 75 -0.63 -5.42 8.15
CA ARG A 75 -1.10 -5.28 9.51
C ARG A 75 -1.56 -6.69 9.85
N GLY A 76 -0.68 -7.47 10.44
CA GLY A 76 -1.00 -8.83 10.88
C GLY A 76 -2.26 -8.80 11.72
N ASN A 77 -2.87 -9.98 11.91
CA ASN A 77 -4.01 -10.12 12.81
C ASN A 77 -3.63 -9.41 14.11
N THR A 78 -4.28 -8.27 14.39
CA THR A 78 -4.18 -7.65 15.70
C THR A 78 -4.86 -8.68 16.55
N ARG A 79 -4.09 -9.67 17.05
CA ARG A 79 -4.56 -10.68 17.97
C ARG A 79 -5.45 -9.88 18.90
N ARG A 80 -6.74 -10.19 18.92
CA ARG A 80 -7.63 -9.75 19.98
C ARG A 80 -6.86 -10.16 21.22
N GLY A 81 -6.13 -9.22 21.82
CA GLY A 81 -5.40 -9.47 23.04
C GLY A 81 -6.45 -10.05 23.97
N ALA A 82 -6.11 -11.16 24.63
CA ALA A 82 -6.98 -11.78 25.62
C ALA A 82 -7.77 -10.68 26.34
N ASP A 83 -9.09 -10.80 26.30
CA ASP A 83 -10.02 -9.75 26.70
C ASP A 83 -9.52 -9.11 28.01
N LYS A 84 -8.94 -7.90 27.93
CA LYS A 84 -8.35 -7.20 29.10
C LYS A 84 -9.43 -6.65 30.03
N ARG A 85 -10.68 -7.10 29.89
CA ARG A 85 -11.83 -6.65 30.69
C ARG A 85 -11.82 -7.14 32.12
N THR A 86 -10.83 -7.93 32.53
CA THR A 86 -10.65 -8.30 33.94
C THR A 86 -9.25 -7.94 34.38
N THR A 87 -9.13 -6.93 35.25
CA THR A 87 -8.28 -6.88 36.45
C THR A 87 -8.14 -5.41 36.88
N ILE A 88 -9.25 -4.74 37.23
CA ILE A 88 -9.13 -3.72 38.28
C ILE A 88 -9.10 -4.53 39.56
N LYS A 89 -7.95 -4.55 40.24
CA LYS A 89 -7.84 -5.17 41.55
C LYS A 89 -8.60 -4.27 42.52
N ASP A 90 -9.62 -4.83 43.18
CA ASP A 90 -10.47 -4.17 44.18
C ASP A 90 -11.27 -2.95 43.64
N PRO A 91 -12.26 -3.16 42.76
CA PRO A 91 -13.10 -2.07 42.27
C PRO A 91 -13.99 -1.53 43.40
N ILE A 92 -13.83 -0.25 43.73
CA ILE A 92 -14.73 0.49 44.63
C ILE A 92 -16.02 0.79 43.88
N ARG A 93 -17.18 0.43 44.42
CA ARG A 93 -18.47 0.76 43.79
C ARG A 93 -18.74 2.26 43.89
N ILE A 94 -19.53 2.80 42.97
CA ILE A 94 -19.93 4.22 42.99
C ILE A 94 -20.60 4.57 44.33
N ASP A 95 -21.37 3.63 44.89
CA ASP A 95 -22.05 3.74 46.18
C ASP A 95 -21.08 3.75 47.39
N GLU A 96 -19.85 3.29 47.20
CA GLU A 96 -18.80 3.18 48.23
C GLU A 96 -17.77 4.32 48.13
N ARG A 97 -17.99 5.31 47.25
CA ARG A 97 -17.06 6.43 47.08
C ARG A 97 -17.01 7.29 48.34
N PRO A 98 -15.81 7.66 48.84
CA PRO A 98 -15.69 8.55 49.99
C PRO A 98 -16.31 9.93 49.73
N ALA A 99 -16.93 10.51 50.77
CA ALA A 99 -17.67 11.77 50.69
C ALA A 99 -16.81 12.96 50.26
N GLU A 100 -15.51 12.93 50.54
CA GLU A 100 -14.52 13.95 50.19
C GLU A 100 -14.49 14.25 48.69
N VAL A 101 -14.88 13.28 47.86
CA VAL A 101 -14.84 13.45 46.39
C VAL A 101 -16.03 14.23 45.84
N LEU A 102 -17.11 14.40 46.61
CA LEU A 102 -18.23 15.25 46.19
C LEU A 102 -17.80 16.72 46.07
N ASN A 103 -16.89 17.16 46.95
CA ASN A 103 -16.51 18.56 47.06
C ASN A 103 -15.33 18.93 46.14
N ARG A 104 -14.59 17.94 45.59
CA ARG A 104 -13.46 18.12 44.66
C ARG A 104 -12.47 19.21 45.09
N GLU A 105 -12.25 19.35 46.39
CA GLU A 105 -11.42 20.43 46.95
C GLU A 105 -9.92 20.18 46.71
N ILE A 106 -9.53 18.96 46.36
CA ILE A 106 -8.14 18.56 46.13
C ILE A 106 -7.94 18.19 44.65
N PRO A 107 -6.98 18.83 43.95
CA PRO A 107 -6.65 18.45 42.58
C PRO A 107 -6.01 17.06 42.54
N GLY A 108 -6.67 16.13 41.87
CA GLY A 108 -6.24 14.72 41.73
C GLY A 108 -7.31 13.66 42.02
N HIS A 109 -8.55 14.06 42.37
CA HIS A 109 -9.68 13.18 42.70
C HIS A 109 -10.88 13.26 41.73
#